data_AF-A0A3D1K9K2-F1
#
_entry.id   AF-A0A3D1K9K2-F1
#
_cell.length_a   1.000
_cell.length_b   1.000
_cell.length_c   1.000
_cell.angle_alpha   90.00
_cell.angle_beta   90.00
_cell.angle_gamma   90.00
#
_symmetry.space_group_name_H-M   'P 1'
#
loop_
_entity.id
_entity.type
_entity.pdbx_description
1 polymer ?
#
loop_
_entity_poly.entity_id
_entity_poly.type
_entity_poly.pdbx_seq_one_letter_code
_entity_poly.pdbx_strand_id
1 'polypeptide(L)'
;MLQTIEIQIDDIGKFHTLEPLTFKPTGRALLTLLENPDASAHHLHGTAKQALVLLSSARFSKRPVASPEEVSTRISNMRNE
;
A
#
# COMPACT_ATOMS: atom_id res chain seq x y z
N MET A 1 -2.22 -12.58 -32.82
CA MET A 1 -1.98 -13.65 -31.84
C MET A 1 -1.70 -13.02 -30.49
N LEU A 2 -2.08 -13.67 -29.40
CA LEU A 2 -1.67 -13.26 -28.06
C LEU A 2 -0.21 -13.65 -27.84
N GLN A 3 0.55 -12.78 -27.18
CA GLN A 3 1.93 -13.03 -26.79
C GLN A 3 2.03 -12.97 -25.27
N THR A 4 2.69 -13.97 -24.69
CA THR A 4 3.01 -13.99 -23.26
C THR A 4 4.37 -13.34 -23.07
N ILE A 5 4.48 -12.43 -22.11
CA ILE A 5 5.72 -11.76 -21.75
C ILE A 5 6.03 -12.13 -20.31
N GLU A 6 7.27 -12.50 -20.04
CA GLU A 6 7.73 -12.72 -18.67
C GLU A 6 8.19 -11.39 -18.05
N ILE A 7 7.64 -11.09 -16.88
CA ILE A 7 7.94 -9.86 -16.13
C ILE A 7 8.29 -10.21 -14.69
N GLN A 8 9.31 -9.53 -14.18
CA GLN A 8 9.62 -9.49 -12.77
C GLN A 8 8.88 -8.32 -12.12
N ILE A 9 8.33 -8.56 -10.94
CA ILE A 9 7.75 -7.50 -10.08
C ILE A 9 8.76 -7.25 -8.96
N ASP A 10 9.22 -6.01 -8.83
CA ASP A 10 10.14 -5.63 -7.75
C ASP A 10 9.45 -5.54 -6.38
N ASP A 11 10.23 -5.32 -5.33
CA ASP A 11 9.76 -5.15 -3.95
C ASP A 11 8.88 -3.90 -3.73
N ILE A 12 8.85 -2.99 -4.70
CA ILE A 12 8.07 -1.75 -4.70
C ILE A 12 6.84 -1.88 -5.63
N GLY A 13 6.67 -3.01 -6.31
CA GLY A 13 5.56 -3.32 -7.21
C GLY A 13 5.72 -2.78 -8.64
N LYS A 14 6.92 -2.43 -9.09
CA LYS A 14 7.20 -2.08 -10.49
C LYS A 14 7.45 -3.32 -11.33
N PHE A 15 6.98 -3.24 -12.57
CA PHE A 15 7.14 -4.29 -13.56
C PHE A 15 8.40 -4.06 -14.40
N HIS A 16 9.24 -5.08 -14.47
CA HIS A 16 10.43 -5.14 -15.30
C HIS A 16 10.32 -6.33 -16.25
N THR A 17 10.47 -6.11 -17.55
CA THR A 17 10.54 -7.20 -18.51
C THR A 17 11.87 -7.92 -18.37
N LEU A 18 11.84 -9.24 -18.22
CA LEU A 18 13.07 -10.04 -18.13
C LEU A 18 13.79 -10.09 -19.48
N GLU A 19 13.01 -10.13 -20.57
CA GLU A 19 13.52 -10.08 -21.93
C GLU A 19 13.24 -8.74 -22.60
N PRO A 20 14.16 -8.21 -23.42
CA PRO A 20 13.90 -7.03 -24.24
C PRO A 20 12.74 -7.28 -25.19
N LEU A 21 11.70 -6.46 -25.10
CA LEU A 21 10.60 -6.52 -26.05
C LEU A 21 11.08 -6.00 -27.41
N THR A 22 10.93 -6.83 -28.44
CA THR A 22 11.22 -6.47 -29.83
C THR A 22 10.20 -5.49 -30.42
N PHE A 23 9.15 -5.17 -29.66
CA PHE A 23 8.10 -4.22 -30.01
C PHE A 23 7.68 -3.42 -28.77
N LYS A 24 7.04 -2.28 -29.00
CA LYS A 24 6.44 -1.49 -27.93
C LYS A 24 5.01 -1.96 -27.67
N PRO A 25 4.67 -2.52 -26.50
CA PRO A 25 3.30 -2.91 -26.21
C PRO A 25 2.40 -1.68 -26.14
N THR A 26 1.24 -1.73 -26.80
CA THR A 26 0.23 -0.66 -26.81
C THR A 26 -1.12 -1.19 -26.37
N GLY A 27 -1.77 -0.54 -25.41
CA GLY A 27 -3.10 -0.91 -24.92
C GLY A 27 -3.10 -1.34 -23.45
N ARG A 28 -4.01 -2.27 -23.11
CA ARG A 28 -4.17 -2.84 -21.77
C ARG A 28 -3.84 -4.33 -21.79
N ALA A 29 -3.21 -4.82 -20.73
CA ALA A 29 -2.93 -6.23 -20.52
C ALA A 29 -3.51 -6.68 -19.18
N LEU A 30 -3.88 -7.96 -19.09
CA LEU A 30 -4.27 -8.60 -17.83
C LEU A 30 -3.08 -9.41 -17.31
N LEU A 31 -2.87 -9.35 -15.99
CA LEU A 31 -1.84 -10.09 -15.29
C LEU A 31 -2.51 -11.14 -14.41
N THR A 32 -2.03 -12.37 -14.49
CA THR A 32 -2.48 -13.47 -13.63
C THR A 32 -1.34 -13.79 -12.68
N LEU A 33 -1.58 -13.65 -11.38
CA LEU A 33 -0.62 -13.92 -10.31
C LEU A 33 -1.14 -15.08 -9.48
N LEU A 34 -0.23 -15.90 -8.95
CA LEU A 34 -0.57 -16.88 -7.93
C LEU A 34 -0.97 -16.15 -6.66
N GLU A 35 -2.01 -16.64 -5.99
CA GLU A 35 -2.44 -16.10 -4.71
C GLU A 35 -1.32 -16.30 -3.69
N ASN A 36 -0.87 -15.20 -3.08
CA ASN A 36 0.15 -15.26 -2.04
C ASN A 36 -0.55 -15.41 -0.68
N PRO A 37 -0.47 -16.58 -0.02
CA PRO A 37 -1.14 -16.81 1.27
C PRO A 37 -0.59 -15.92 2.38
N ASP A 38 0.65 -15.43 2.24
CA ASP A 38 1.33 -14.55 3.19
C ASP A 38 1.18 -13.06 2.84
N ALA A 39 0.48 -12.73 1.75
CA ALA A 39 0.03 -11.37 1.46
C ALA A 39 -1.12 -10.96 2.40
N SER A 40 -0.93 -11.18 3.70
CA SER A 40 -1.66 -10.48 4.74
C SER A 40 -1.43 -9.00 4.53
N ALA A 41 -2.42 -8.35 3.91
CA ALA A 41 -2.62 -6.92 3.79
C ALA A 41 -1.39 -6.10 4.22
N HIS A 42 -0.34 -6.06 3.40
CA HIS A 42 0.72 -5.09 3.62
C HIS A 42 0.02 -3.74 3.67
N HIS A 43 -0.02 -3.18 4.87
CA HIS A 43 -0.68 -1.93 5.17
C HIS A 43 -0.30 -0.98 4.05
N LEU A 44 -1.27 -0.57 3.23
CA LEU A 44 -1.13 0.55 2.31
C LEU A 44 -0.42 1.64 3.11
N HIS A 45 0.88 1.80 2.88
CA HIS A 45 1.69 2.72 3.66
C HIS A 45 1.09 4.09 3.43
N GLY A 46 0.30 4.56 4.40
CA GLY A 46 -0.38 5.84 4.31
C GLY A 46 0.68 6.90 4.07
N THR A 47 0.65 7.53 2.91
CA THR A 47 1.64 8.56 2.59
C THR A 47 1.45 9.74 3.55
N ALA A 48 2.52 10.46 3.88
CA ALA A 48 2.42 11.65 4.74
C ALA A 48 1.38 12.65 4.22
N LYS A 49 1.23 12.75 2.89
CA LYS A 49 0.18 13.53 2.23
C LYS A 49 -1.24 13.06 2.60
N GLN A 50 -1.50 11.76 2.56
CA GLN A 50 -2.79 11.20 2.97
C GLN A 50 -3.06 11.43 4.46
N ALA A 51 -2.04 11.33 5.31
CA ALA A 51 -2.16 11.65 6.73
C ALA A 51 -2.56 13.13 6.95
N LEU A 52 -1.92 14.06 6.24
CA LEU A 52 -2.28 15.49 6.31
C LEU A 52 -3.71 15.76 5.83
N VAL A 53 -4.16 15.08 4.77
CA VAL A 53 -5.55 15.18 4.31
C VAL A 53 -6.52 14.69 5.39
N LEU A 54 -6.22 13.55 6.04
CA LEU A 54 -7.06 13.04 7.13
C LEU A 54 -7.11 13.99 8.33
N LEU A 55 -5.98 14.59 8.71
CA LEU A 55 -5.89 15.60 9.77
C LEU A 55 -6.69 16.86 9.45
N SER A 56 -6.77 17.24 8.18
CA SER A 56 -7.57 18.38 7.72
C SER A 56 -9.08 18.10 7.62
N SER A 57 -9.52 16.87 7.83
CA SER A 57 -10.92 16.49 7.66
C SER A 57 -11.83 17.04 8.76
N ALA A 58 -13.06 17.41 8.39
CA ALA A 58 -14.09 17.86 9.33
C ALA A 58 -14.48 16.80 10.38
N ARG A 59 -14.21 15.52 10.09
CA ARG A 59 -14.38 14.42 11.04
C ARG A 59 -13.33 14.50 12.14
N PHE A 60 -12.07 14.77 11.79
CA PHE A 60 -10.98 14.89 12.74
C PHE A 60 -11.17 16.13 13.64
N SER A 61 -11.59 17.26 13.07
CA SER A 61 -11.82 18.49 13.84
C SER A 61 -12.97 18.39 14.85
N LYS A 62 -13.95 17.50 14.62
CA LYS A 62 -15.09 17.24 15.51
C LYS A 62 -14.84 16.10 16.50
N ARG A 63 -13.64 15.51 16.50
CA ARG A 63 -13.33 14.38 17.36
C ARG A 63 -13.28 14.83 18.83
N PRO A 64 -13.88 14.10 19.78
CA PRO A 64 -13.69 14.37 21.19
C PRO A 64 -12.21 14.21 21.55
N VAL A 65 -11.68 15.16 22.31
CA VAL A 65 -10.30 15.10 22.82
C VAL A 65 -10.20 13.91 23.78
N ALA A 66 -9.23 13.03 23.54
CA ALA A 66 -8.99 11.88 24.41
C ALA A 66 -8.51 12.35 25.80
N SER A 67 -8.87 11.60 26.84
CA SER A 67 -8.41 11.92 28.19
C SER A 67 -6.90 11.67 28.32
N PRO A 68 -6.17 12.43 29.15
CA PRO A 68 -4.73 12.22 29.36
C PRO A 68 -4.40 10.80 29.86
N GLU A 69 -5.26 10.23 30.70
CA GLU A 69 -5.11 8.88 31.24
C GLU A 69 -5.18 7.83 30.12
N GLU A 70 -6.21 7.90 29.26
CA GLU A 70 -6.36 6.99 28.11
C GLU A 70 -5.14 7.06 27.17
N VAL A 71 -4.63 8.26 26.92
CA VAL A 71 -3.44 8.47 26.08
C VAL A 71 -2.21 7.80 26.72
N SER A 72 -2.01 7.98 28.03
CA SER A 72 -0.88 7.39 28.76
C SER A 72 -0.89 5.85 28.74
N THR A 73 -2.07 5.24 28.91
CA THR A 73 -2.24 3.79 28.85
C THR A 73 -1.96 3.26 27.45
N ARG A 74 -2.48 3.94 26.42
CA ARG A 74 -2.26 3.53 25.02
C ARG A 74 -0.78 3.62 24.62
N ILE A 75 -0.06 4.67 25.03
CA ILE A 75 1.39 4.80 24.79
C ILE A 75 2.17 3.68 25.48
N SER A 76 1.81 3.34 26.72
CA SER A 76 2.46 2.26 27.47
C SER A 76 2.26 0.91 26.79
N ASN A 77 1.06 0.62 26.30
CA ASN A 77 0.77 -0.62 25.58
C ASN A 77 1.60 -0.75 24.30
N MET A 78 1.67 0.32 23.48
CA MET A 78 2.45 0.31 22.23
C MET A 78 3.97 0.16 22.43
N ARG A 79 4.50 0.47 23.61
CA ARG A 79 5.93 0.30 23.92
C ARG A 79 6.27 -1.12 24.38
N ASN A 80 5.28 -1.88 24.83
CA ASN A 80 5.45 -3.22 25.38
C ASN A 80 5.10 -4.33 24.37
N GLU A 81 4.53 -3.97 23.22
CA GLU A 81 4.42 -4.81 22.00
C GLU A 81 5.73 -4.76 21.20
#